data_AF-A0A8H4ZC25-F1
#
_entry.id   AF-A0A8H4ZC25-F1
#
_cell.length_a   1.000
_cell.length_b   1.000
_cell.length_c   1.000
_cell.angle_alpha   90.00
_cell.angle_beta   90.00
_cell.angle_gamma   90.00
#
_symmetry.space_group_name_H-M   'P 1'
#
loop_
_entity.id
_entity.type
_entity.pdbx_description
1 polymer ?
#
loop_
_entity_poly.entity_id
_entity_poly.type
_entity_poly.pdbx_seq_one_letter_code
_entity_poly.pdbx_strand_id
1 'polypeptide(L)'
;MAADTSGVLQLMQAIRLAAHKNSSKLVRAWFYVPLGITIILAVNFGVDSIFYKFNVSFPASVTCMMLLFFALIASESLLGTHKTRKLVNTIDVPAGWSLRWMGIFFTPSFVLLPLSPPIGIVEVMIIIAIFVIGFFIMMTMAAWITRSLQLAIGVSRRSRSQRAEELGRQTPDLSTGDVNSPGISRRTSVSRAGSQIPLMSVSAPNSEPTSAAPSRPQTPPQLRLQEHHYANGQAPVNAVEALNPPATVLTQIPLPPPKAELWAARISANLDVAIFVGLFAFIGIPLYYSTGYAMPLHLAVNVLAWFGALSVAPKWKEYLHPVLVSSLATVLVIWALAAIRGDSLTTTLHAYRTGAKYIQLWRNATSKQDLLPGAGDVFGTLLDASIVALALPMFQYRRELRTHFISIVIPNVAISVGSLLAYPPLCNACGISAARSLAFASRSLTLALAVPATVNLGGDVNTAAALAIISGILGAVLGGRILRWLRVPEDDYVTRGVTLGVNSSAIATSVLLRTDPRAAALSSLSMSLFGTITVLFTSIPPAAAFVRGLVGL
;
A
#
# COMPACT_ATOMS: atom_id res chain seq x y z
N MET A 1 -17.37 -33.52 -36.16
CA MET A 1 -16.58 -32.31 -36.50
C MET A 1 -17.33 -30.98 -36.26
N ALA A 2 -18.60 -30.96 -35.85
CA ALA A 2 -19.38 -29.72 -35.63
C ALA A 2 -19.45 -29.21 -34.17
N ALA A 3 -18.80 -29.89 -33.22
CA ALA A 3 -18.82 -29.49 -31.80
C ALA A 3 -17.72 -28.48 -31.43
N ASP A 4 -16.61 -28.45 -32.17
CA ASP A 4 -15.39 -27.69 -31.82
C ASP A 4 -15.43 -26.22 -32.27
N THR A 5 -16.18 -25.92 -33.34
CA THR A 5 -16.42 -24.56 -33.83
C THR A 5 -17.22 -23.71 -32.83
N SER A 6 -18.07 -24.33 -32.00
CA SER A 6 -18.84 -23.63 -30.97
C SER A 6 -17.96 -23.10 -29.83
N GLY A 7 -16.91 -23.85 -29.45
CA GLY A 7 -15.97 -23.46 -28.40
C GLY A 7 -15.05 -22.32 -28.83
N VAL A 8 -14.52 -22.38 -30.06
CA VAL A 8 -13.67 -21.32 -30.62
C VAL A 8 -14.45 -20.02 -30.80
N LEU A 9 -15.67 -20.08 -31.33
CA LEU A 9 -16.53 -18.89 -31.49
C LEU A 9 -16.88 -18.27 -30.14
N GLN A 10 -17.19 -19.09 -29.13
CA GLN A 10 -17.45 -18.63 -27.76
C GLN A 10 -16.21 -18.02 -27.11
N LEU A 11 -15.01 -18.57 -27.35
CA LEU A 11 -13.75 -18.01 -26.87
C LEU A 11 -13.45 -16.67 -27.55
N MET A 12 -13.66 -16.56 -28.87
CA MET A 12 -13.49 -15.30 -29.60
C MET A 12 -14.48 -14.23 -29.12
N GLN A 13 -15.74 -14.60 -28.88
CA GLN A 13 -16.74 -13.71 -28.28
C GLN A 13 -16.35 -13.31 -26.85
N ALA A 14 -15.85 -14.23 -26.03
CA ALA A 14 -15.37 -13.94 -24.68
C ALA A 14 -14.14 -13.01 -24.68
N ILE A 15 -13.19 -13.19 -25.61
CA ILE A 15 -12.03 -12.31 -25.78
C ILE A 15 -12.49 -10.92 -26.23
N ARG A 16 -13.39 -10.83 -27.20
CA ARG A 16 -13.94 -9.55 -27.69
C ARG A 16 -14.70 -8.82 -26.58
N LEU A 17 -15.51 -9.54 -25.80
CA LEU A 17 -16.25 -8.99 -24.66
C LEU A 17 -15.30 -8.53 -23.54
N ALA A 18 -14.28 -9.33 -23.22
CA ALA A 18 -13.26 -8.97 -22.24
C ALA A 18 -12.46 -7.73 -22.70
N ALA A 19 -12.06 -7.67 -23.97
CA ALA A 19 -11.34 -6.54 -24.54
C ALA A 19 -12.18 -5.25 -24.52
N HIS A 20 -13.47 -5.34 -24.89
CA HIS A 20 -14.36 -4.18 -24.85
C HIS A 20 -14.61 -3.70 -23.42
N LYS A 21 -14.86 -4.63 -22.49
CA LYS A 21 -15.11 -4.32 -21.07
C LYS A 21 -13.87 -3.75 -20.36
N ASN A 22 -12.66 -4.18 -20.74
CA ASN A 22 -11.40 -3.65 -20.20
C ASN A 22 -10.82 -2.47 -20.99
N SER A 23 -11.40 -2.06 -22.12
CA SER A 23 -10.81 -1.03 -23.00
C SER A 23 -10.49 0.27 -22.26
N SER A 24 -11.43 0.77 -21.45
CA SER A 24 -11.23 1.97 -20.63
C SER A 24 -10.14 1.80 -19.57
N LYS A 25 -10.05 0.62 -18.95
CA LYS A 25 -8.99 0.26 -18.00
C LYS A 25 -7.63 0.20 -18.71
N LEU A 26 -7.58 -0.39 -19.90
CA LEU A 26 -6.37 -0.50 -20.72
C LEU A 26 -5.88 0.88 -21.14
N VAL A 27 -6.76 1.76 -21.63
CA VAL A 27 -6.38 3.13 -22.02
C VAL A 27 -5.81 3.90 -20.81
N ARG A 28 -6.46 3.79 -19.64
CA ARG A 28 -5.92 4.38 -18.40
C ARG A 28 -4.55 3.81 -18.04
N ALA A 29 -4.37 2.49 -18.10
CA ALA A 29 -3.14 1.82 -17.70
C ALA A 29 -1.97 2.02 -18.69
N TRP A 30 -2.23 2.13 -19.99
CA TRP A 30 -1.19 2.19 -21.02
C TRP A 30 -0.86 3.59 -21.51
N PHE A 31 -1.76 4.56 -21.35
CA PHE A 31 -1.53 5.95 -21.77
C PHE A 31 -1.47 6.91 -20.58
N TYR A 32 -2.54 6.99 -19.79
CA TYR A 32 -2.62 7.98 -18.72
C TYR A 32 -1.62 7.72 -17.59
N VAL A 33 -1.44 6.45 -17.19
CA VAL A 33 -0.49 6.09 -16.14
C VAL A 33 0.96 6.39 -16.57
N PRO A 34 1.49 5.90 -17.71
CA PRO A 34 2.86 6.21 -18.12
C PRO A 34 3.11 7.71 -18.31
N LEU A 35 2.16 8.42 -18.92
CA LEU A 35 2.25 9.88 -19.09
C LEU A 35 2.34 10.58 -17.73
N GLY A 36 1.44 10.25 -16.81
CA GLY A 36 1.41 10.85 -15.48
C GLY A 36 2.65 10.51 -14.64
N ILE A 37 3.14 9.27 -14.69
CA ILE A 37 4.40 8.88 -14.04
C ILE A 37 5.58 9.65 -14.64
N THR A 38 5.63 9.81 -15.96
CA THR A 38 6.69 10.59 -16.63
C THR A 38 6.68 12.04 -16.18
N ILE A 39 5.50 12.66 -16.04
CA ILE A 39 5.37 14.03 -15.52
C ILE A 39 5.87 14.11 -14.07
N ILE A 40 5.48 13.17 -13.20
CA ILE A 40 5.94 13.13 -11.81
C ILE A 40 7.47 13.02 -11.77
N LEU A 41 8.05 12.14 -12.59
CA LEU A 41 9.50 11.96 -12.67
C LEU A 41 10.19 13.22 -13.23
N ALA A 42 9.61 13.90 -14.22
CA ALA A 42 10.13 15.15 -14.78
C ALA A 42 10.23 16.25 -13.73
N VAL A 43 9.18 16.42 -12.91
CA VAL A 43 9.21 17.33 -11.77
C VAL A 43 10.29 16.91 -10.78
N ASN A 44 10.39 15.61 -10.48
CA ASN A 44 11.39 15.10 -9.57
C ASN A 44 12.84 15.33 -10.06
N PHE A 45 13.07 15.17 -11.36
CA PHE A 45 14.35 15.49 -12.00
C PHE A 45 14.66 16.99 -11.97
N GLY A 46 13.65 17.84 -12.13
CA GLY A 46 13.81 19.29 -11.98
C GLY A 46 14.31 19.66 -10.59
N VAL A 47 13.70 19.11 -9.54
CA VAL A 47 14.14 19.32 -8.14
C VAL A 47 15.53 18.73 -7.88
N ASP A 48 15.80 17.51 -8.38
CA ASP A 48 17.13 16.87 -8.24
C ASP A 48 18.22 17.69 -8.93
N SER A 49 17.92 18.28 -10.09
CA SER A 49 18.85 19.15 -10.82
C SER A 49 19.14 20.45 -10.08
N ILE A 50 18.17 20.99 -9.33
CA ILE A 50 18.38 22.14 -8.44
C ILE A 50 19.29 21.72 -7.28
N PHE A 51 19.01 20.60 -6.61
CA PHE A 51 19.83 20.10 -5.51
C PHE A 51 21.28 19.81 -5.93
N TYR A 52 21.48 19.22 -7.10
CA TYR A 52 22.80 18.99 -7.67
C TYR A 52 23.59 20.31 -7.85
N LYS A 53 22.93 21.38 -8.32
CA LYS A 53 23.57 22.71 -8.49
C LYS A 53 23.94 23.37 -7.15
N PHE A 54 23.12 23.19 -6.12
CA PHE A 54 23.34 23.78 -4.80
C PHE A 54 24.08 22.85 -3.82
N ASN A 55 24.58 21.70 -4.29
CA ASN A 55 25.25 20.67 -3.49
C ASN A 55 24.42 20.22 -2.26
N VAL A 56 23.10 20.13 -2.43
CA VAL A 56 22.17 19.72 -1.37
C VAL A 56 22.05 18.19 -1.39
N SER A 57 22.50 17.55 -0.31
CA SER A 57 22.42 16.09 -0.13
C SER A 57 21.06 15.67 0.42
N PHE A 58 19.99 15.87 -0.37
CA PHE A 58 18.62 15.53 0.03
C PHE A 58 17.82 14.86 -1.12
N PRO A 59 16.98 13.85 -0.86
CA PRO A 59 16.20 13.20 -1.91
C PRO A 59 15.16 14.12 -2.54
N ALA A 60 15.21 14.23 -3.87
CA ALA A 60 14.23 14.99 -4.63
C ALA A 60 12.81 14.43 -4.45
N SER A 61 12.62 13.11 -4.37
CA SER A 61 11.29 12.47 -4.31
C SER A 61 10.52 12.82 -3.03
N VAL A 62 11.22 12.87 -1.89
CA VAL A 62 10.65 13.28 -0.60
C VAL A 62 10.30 14.77 -0.62
N THR A 63 11.15 15.60 -1.23
CA THR A 63 10.87 17.03 -1.40
C THR A 63 9.64 17.26 -2.27
N CYS A 64 9.58 16.60 -3.43
CA CYS A 64 8.45 16.70 -4.35
C CYS A 64 7.14 16.24 -3.71
N MET A 65 7.18 15.20 -2.86
CA MET A 65 6.02 14.79 -2.07
C MET A 65 5.55 15.91 -1.13
N MET A 66 6.46 16.56 -0.39
CA MET A 66 6.10 17.69 0.49
C MET A 66 5.60 18.90 -0.30
N LEU A 67 6.29 19.26 -1.38
CA LEU A 67 5.88 20.34 -2.27
C LEU A 67 4.50 20.09 -2.87
N LEU A 68 4.22 18.89 -3.35
CA LEU A 68 2.92 18.53 -3.90
C LEU A 68 1.82 18.61 -2.82
N PHE A 69 2.10 18.13 -1.61
CA PHE A 69 1.15 18.22 -0.48
C PHE A 69 0.79 19.68 -0.17
N PHE A 70 1.79 20.56 -0.01
CA PHE A 70 1.53 21.98 0.26
C PHE A 70 0.94 22.72 -0.94
N ALA A 71 1.33 22.38 -2.17
CA ALA A 71 0.75 22.94 -3.38
C ALA A 71 -0.74 22.59 -3.51
N LEU A 72 -1.15 21.37 -3.13
CA LEU A 72 -2.57 21.00 -3.12
C LEU A 72 -3.35 21.73 -2.02
N ILE A 73 -2.75 21.96 -0.85
CA ILE A 73 -3.36 22.79 0.21
C ILE A 73 -3.52 24.24 -0.27
N ALA A 74 -2.48 24.81 -0.87
CA ALA A 74 -2.53 26.15 -1.45
C ALA A 74 -3.57 26.23 -2.57
N SER A 75 -3.63 25.23 -3.46
CA SER A 75 -4.64 25.14 -4.52
C SER A 75 -6.05 25.16 -3.94
N GLU A 76 -6.32 24.44 -2.85
CA GLU A 76 -7.64 24.47 -2.21
C GLU A 76 -7.98 25.87 -1.68
N SER A 77 -6.99 26.56 -1.10
CA SER A 77 -7.17 27.91 -0.56
C SER A 77 -7.33 28.99 -1.64
N LEU A 78 -6.65 28.86 -2.78
CA LEU A 78 -6.66 29.86 -3.86
C LEU A 78 -7.73 29.60 -4.93
N LEU A 79 -7.89 28.35 -5.38
CA LEU A 79 -8.79 27.99 -6.51
C LEU A 79 -10.14 27.41 -6.04
N GLY A 80 -10.28 27.14 -4.75
CA GLY A 80 -11.47 26.51 -4.18
C GLY A 80 -11.49 24.98 -4.29
N THR A 81 -12.42 24.38 -3.56
CA THR A 81 -12.54 22.92 -3.38
C THR A 81 -12.86 22.18 -4.67
N HIS A 82 -13.70 22.75 -5.53
CA HIS A 82 -14.16 22.09 -6.75
C HIS A 82 -13.05 21.93 -7.79
N LYS A 83 -12.31 23.01 -8.09
CA LYS A 83 -11.17 22.97 -9.04
C LYS A 83 -10.06 22.07 -8.53
N THR A 84 -9.76 22.15 -7.24
CA THR A 84 -8.74 21.31 -6.61
C THR A 84 -9.13 19.84 -6.65
N ARG A 85 -10.41 19.49 -6.46
CA ARG A 85 -10.90 18.12 -6.61
C ARG A 85 -10.69 17.59 -8.04
N LYS A 86 -10.93 18.42 -9.06
CA LYS A 86 -10.66 18.03 -10.46
C LYS A 86 -9.17 17.78 -10.70
N LEU A 87 -8.30 18.64 -10.18
CA LEU A 87 -6.85 18.46 -10.25
C LEU A 87 -6.41 17.16 -9.57
N VAL A 88 -6.89 16.91 -8.35
CA VAL A 88 -6.61 15.70 -7.59
C VAL A 88 -7.07 14.45 -8.35
N ASN A 89 -8.27 14.46 -8.94
CA ASN A 89 -8.76 13.33 -9.73
C ASN A 89 -7.89 13.02 -10.95
N THR A 90 -7.26 14.03 -11.56
CA THR A 90 -6.32 13.82 -12.67
C THR A 90 -5.01 13.21 -12.18
N ILE A 91 -4.47 13.69 -11.05
CA ILE A 91 -3.22 13.18 -10.45
C ILE A 91 -3.43 11.78 -9.84
N ASP A 92 -4.63 11.47 -9.35
CA ASP A 92 -4.97 10.20 -8.71
C ASP A 92 -4.85 9.01 -9.66
N VAL A 93 -5.02 9.20 -10.97
CA VAL A 93 -4.89 8.10 -11.95
C VAL A 93 -3.46 7.50 -11.93
N PRO A 94 -2.39 8.27 -12.20
CA PRO A 94 -1.02 7.75 -12.12
C PRO A 94 -0.58 7.50 -10.66
N ALA A 95 -0.94 8.38 -9.72
CA ALA A 95 -0.51 8.27 -8.33
C ALA A 95 -1.14 7.05 -7.63
N GLY A 96 -2.44 6.83 -7.81
CA GLY A 96 -3.16 5.67 -7.29
C GLY A 96 -2.64 4.35 -7.87
N TRP A 97 -2.27 4.31 -9.15
CA TRP A 97 -1.55 3.16 -9.71
C TRP A 97 -0.20 2.95 -9.01
N SER A 98 0.60 4.00 -8.87
CA SER A 98 1.92 3.94 -8.23
C SER A 98 1.83 3.41 -6.80
N LEU A 99 0.91 3.94 -5.98
CA LEU A 99 0.69 3.52 -4.60
C LEU A 99 0.23 2.06 -4.48
N ARG A 100 -0.60 1.56 -5.42
CA ARG A 100 -1.05 0.15 -5.43
C ARG A 100 0.12 -0.81 -5.66
N TRP A 101 1.06 -0.42 -6.53
CA TRP A 101 2.24 -1.20 -6.90
C TRP A 101 3.47 -0.92 -6.04
N MET A 102 3.43 0.08 -5.17
CA MET A 102 4.54 0.50 -4.31
C MET A 102 5.26 -0.64 -3.57
N GLY A 103 4.52 -1.67 -3.14
CA GLY A 103 5.11 -2.86 -2.49
C GLY A 103 6.15 -3.59 -3.34
N ILE A 104 5.87 -3.82 -4.64
CA ILE A 104 6.85 -4.49 -5.52
C ILE A 104 8.06 -3.60 -5.79
N PHE A 105 7.92 -2.27 -5.77
CA PHE A 105 9.03 -1.37 -6.07
C PHE A 105 10.14 -1.38 -5.01
N PHE A 106 9.88 -1.96 -3.83
CA PHE A 106 10.89 -2.22 -2.80
C PHE A 106 11.70 -3.51 -3.01
N THR A 107 11.23 -4.42 -3.87
CA THR A 107 11.89 -5.72 -4.12
C THR A 107 13.36 -5.63 -4.53
N PRO A 108 13.84 -4.61 -5.29
CA PRO A 108 15.24 -4.53 -5.68
C PRO A 108 16.21 -4.48 -4.51
N SER A 109 15.82 -3.82 -3.42
CA SER A 109 16.66 -3.68 -2.23
C SER A 109 16.97 -5.04 -1.61
N PHE A 110 16.04 -5.99 -1.71
CA PHE A 110 16.19 -7.35 -1.20
C PHE A 110 16.91 -8.27 -2.19
N VAL A 111 16.62 -8.11 -3.49
CA VAL A 111 17.29 -8.90 -4.54
C VAL A 111 18.80 -8.66 -4.53
N LEU A 112 19.23 -7.46 -4.15
CA LEU A 112 20.64 -7.07 -4.10
C LEU A 112 21.35 -7.40 -2.78
N LEU A 113 20.65 -7.92 -1.76
CA LEU A 113 21.27 -8.27 -0.48
C LEU A 113 22.50 -9.20 -0.59
N PRO A 114 22.52 -10.20 -1.50
CA PRO A 114 23.69 -11.07 -1.65
C PRO A 114 24.97 -10.35 -2.13
N LEU A 115 24.88 -9.11 -2.65
CA LEU A 115 26.05 -8.31 -3.03
C LEU A 115 26.70 -7.56 -1.86
N SER A 116 26.14 -7.64 -0.65
CA SER A 116 26.72 -6.95 0.51
C SER A 116 28.08 -7.53 0.88
N PRO A 117 29.06 -6.69 1.30
CA PRO A 117 30.38 -7.16 1.67
C PRO A 117 30.31 -8.14 2.86
N PRO A 118 31.16 -9.18 2.89
CA PRO A 118 31.15 -10.15 3.97
C PRO A 118 31.55 -9.50 5.30
N ILE A 119 30.70 -9.65 6.31
CA ILE A 119 30.94 -9.18 7.69
C ILE A 119 31.28 -10.40 8.55
N GLY A 120 32.22 -10.26 9.49
CA GLY A 120 32.55 -11.33 10.44
C GLY A 120 31.32 -11.78 11.24
N ILE A 121 31.13 -13.09 11.39
CA ILE A 121 29.91 -13.68 11.99
C ILE A 121 29.61 -13.12 13.39
N VAL A 122 30.65 -12.92 14.21
CA VAL A 122 30.50 -12.36 15.57
C VAL A 122 29.91 -10.96 15.52
N GLU A 123 30.43 -10.12 14.63
CA GLU A 123 29.96 -8.74 14.49
C GLU A 123 28.55 -8.67 13.90
N VAL A 124 28.23 -9.55 12.94
CA VAL A 124 26.84 -9.70 12.43
C VAL A 124 25.89 -10.04 13.57
N MET A 125 26.24 -10.97 14.45
CA MET A 125 25.39 -11.35 15.58
C MET A 125 25.17 -10.18 16.55
N ILE A 126 26.20 -9.38 16.83
CA ILE A 126 26.09 -8.17 17.66
C ILE A 126 25.19 -7.13 16.98
N ILE A 127 25.40 -6.88 15.67
CA ILE A 127 24.56 -5.98 14.87
C ILE A 127 23.09 -6.41 14.93
N ILE A 128 22.80 -7.71 14.71
CA ILE A 128 21.44 -8.25 14.76
C ILE A 128 20.84 -8.08 16.16
N ALA A 129 21.59 -8.39 17.22
CA ALA A 129 21.09 -8.28 18.60
C ALA A 129 20.73 -6.82 18.95
N ILE A 130 21.64 -5.88 18.71
CA ILE A 130 21.42 -4.45 18.96
C ILE A 130 20.27 -3.93 18.10
N PHE A 131 20.22 -4.35 16.84
CA PHE A 131 19.18 -3.94 15.92
C PHE A 131 17.80 -4.41 16.39
N VAL A 132 17.64 -5.69 16.74
CA VAL A 132 16.34 -6.25 17.17
C VAL A 132 15.90 -5.60 18.47
N ILE A 133 16.77 -5.57 19.49
CA ILE A 133 16.47 -4.95 20.79
C ILE A 133 16.14 -3.46 20.61
N GLY A 134 16.98 -2.75 19.86
CA GLY A 134 16.79 -1.34 19.54
C GLY A 134 15.50 -1.08 18.76
N PHE A 135 15.11 -1.97 17.85
CA PHE A 135 13.85 -1.88 17.11
C PHE A 135 12.64 -1.95 18.06
N PHE A 136 12.62 -2.92 18.98
CA PHE A 136 11.54 -3.03 19.98
C PHE A 136 11.49 -1.82 20.92
N ILE A 137 12.65 -1.36 21.41
CA ILE A 137 12.74 -0.19 22.29
C ILE A 137 12.21 1.05 21.57
N MET A 138 12.67 1.32 20.35
CA MET A 138 12.27 2.52 19.62
C MET A 138 10.81 2.47 19.15
N MET A 139 10.28 1.29 18.80
CA MET A 139 8.84 1.09 18.56
C MET A 139 8.02 1.40 19.82
N THR A 140 8.47 0.91 20.97
CA THR A 140 7.78 1.13 22.26
C THR A 140 7.83 2.60 22.65
N MET A 141 9.00 3.22 22.57
CA MET A 141 9.21 4.63 22.87
C MET A 141 8.37 5.51 21.94
N ALA A 142 8.35 5.23 20.64
CA ALA A 142 7.53 5.96 19.68
C ALA A 142 6.03 5.87 19.99
N ALA A 143 5.54 4.66 20.29
CA ALA A 143 4.15 4.46 20.66
C ALA A 143 3.80 5.18 21.97
N TRP A 144 4.66 5.09 22.98
CA TRP A 144 4.44 5.69 24.29
C TRP A 144 4.48 7.22 24.26
N ILE A 145 5.49 7.81 23.62
CA ILE A 145 5.58 9.28 23.50
C ILE A 145 4.36 9.80 22.74
N THR A 146 4.02 9.18 21.61
CA THR A 146 2.87 9.61 20.81
C THR A 146 1.56 9.49 21.59
N ARG A 147 1.31 8.35 22.23
CA ARG A 147 0.09 8.11 22.99
C ARG A 147 -0.01 9.01 24.22
N SER A 148 1.08 9.17 24.98
CA SER A 148 1.10 10.02 26.17
C SER A 148 0.82 11.47 25.80
N LEU A 149 1.39 11.95 24.69
CA LEU A 149 1.14 13.29 24.19
C LEU A 149 -0.31 13.47 23.72
N GLN A 150 -0.90 12.46 23.05
CA GLN A 150 -2.32 12.50 22.69
C GLN A 150 -3.25 12.57 23.90
N LEU A 151 -2.91 11.87 24.98
CA LEU A 151 -3.65 11.90 26.24
C LEU A 151 -3.49 13.26 26.93
N ALA A 152 -2.28 13.81 26.96
CA ALA A 152 -1.98 15.10 27.58
C ALA A 152 -2.70 16.27 26.87
N ILE A 153 -2.79 16.26 25.55
CA ILE A 153 -3.46 17.33 24.77
C ILE A 153 -5.00 17.12 24.78
N GLY A 154 -5.53 16.05 25.36
CA GLY A 154 -6.97 15.76 25.41
C GLY A 154 -7.59 15.40 24.05
N VAL A 155 -6.76 15.21 23.03
CA VAL A 155 -7.16 14.99 21.64
C VAL A 155 -7.83 13.63 21.44
N SER A 156 -7.53 12.64 22.30
CA SER A 156 -8.16 11.32 22.31
C SER A 156 -9.70 11.35 22.48
N ARG A 157 -10.26 12.37 23.17
CA ARG A 157 -11.72 12.53 23.28
C ARG A 157 -12.35 13.07 21.98
N ARG A 158 -11.65 13.97 21.28
CA ARG A 158 -12.09 14.55 20.00
C ARG A 158 -11.98 13.59 18.82
N SER A 159 -10.96 12.73 18.78
CA SER A 159 -10.85 11.70 17.71
C SER A 159 -11.94 10.63 17.83
N ARG A 160 -12.32 10.27 19.06
CA ARG A 160 -13.47 9.39 19.34
C ARG A 160 -14.81 10.03 18.98
N SER A 161 -15.00 11.33 19.28
CA SER A 161 -16.24 12.04 18.93
C SER A 161 -16.37 12.29 17.42
N GLN A 162 -15.29 12.67 16.74
CA GLN A 162 -15.27 12.83 15.27
C GLN A 162 -15.65 11.52 14.57
N ARG A 163 -15.20 10.37 15.07
CA ARG A 163 -15.58 9.07 14.52
C ARG A 163 -17.03 8.69 14.81
N ALA A 164 -17.56 9.03 15.98
CA ALA A 164 -18.99 8.82 16.28
C ALA A 164 -19.89 9.67 15.36
N GLU A 165 -19.46 10.89 15.04
CA GLU A 165 -20.12 11.75 14.05
C GLU A 165 -19.99 11.19 12.62
N GLU A 166 -18.85 10.62 12.23
CA GLU A 166 -18.63 10.02 10.91
C GLU A 166 -19.39 8.69 10.71
N LEU A 167 -19.49 7.85 11.74
CA LEU A 167 -20.29 6.62 11.71
C LEU A 167 -21.80 6.93 11.60
N GLY A 168 -22.25 8.07 12.14
CA GLY A 168 -23.63 8.55 12.01
C GLY A 168 -23.94 9.29 10.69
N ARG A 169 -22.91 9.67 9.91
CA ARG A 169 -23.02 10.53 8.72
C ARG A 169 -22.60 9.78 7.46
N GLN A 170 -23.16 8.59 7.20
CA GLN A 170 -23.07 7.98 5.88
C GLN A 170 -23.95 8.74 4.89
N THR A 171 -23.43 9.82 4.30
CA THR A 171 -23.96 10.51 3.11
C THR A 171 -23.03 10.16 1.92
N PRO A 172 -23.52 10.08 0.67
CA PRO A 172 -22.81 9.42 -0.41
C PRO A 172 -21.74 10.34 -1.01
N ASP A 173 -20.62 10.48 -0.32
CA ASP A 173 -19.47 11.25 -0.81
C ASP A 173 -18.39 10.31 -1.34
N LEU A 174 -18.30 10.27 -2.68
CA LEU A 174 -17.39 9.50 -3.52
C LEU A 174 -17.24 8.03 -3.14
N SER A 175 -18.00 7.20 -3.85
CA SER A 175 -17.58 5.85 -4.19
C SER A 175 -16.12 5.88 -4.66
N THR A 176 -15.24 5.45 -3.77
CA THR A 176 -13.90 5.01 -4.06
C THR A 176 -13.92 4.29 -5.39
N GLY A 177 -13.32 4.86 -6.42
CA GLY A 177 -13.20 4.21 -7.72
C GLY A 177 -12.56 2.85 -7.49
N ASP A 178 -13.36 1.80 -7.67
CA ASP A 178 -13.05 0.38 -7.48
C ASP A 178 -11.62 0.14 -6.97
N VAL A 179 -11.49 -0.03 -5.66
CA VAL A 179 -10.40 -0.83 -5.08
C VAL A 179 -10.72 -2.30 -5.38
N ASN A 180 -10.90 -2.61 -6.67
CA ASN A 180 -10.84 -3.96 -7.17
C ASN A 180 -9.37 -4.36 -7.08
N SER A 181 -9.11 -5.22 -6.11
CA SER A 181 -7.89 -6.01 -5.99
C SER A 181 -7.49 -6.55 -7.37
N PRO A 182 -6.18 -6.69 -7.70
CA PRO A 182 -5.81 -7.51 -8.83
C PRO A 182 -6.30 -8.94 -8.55
N GLY A 183 -7.28 -9.37 -9.35
CA GLY A 183 -7.71 -10.76 -9.52
C GLY A 183 -7.74 -11.65 -8.28
N ILE A 184 -8.63 -11.38 -7.33
CA ILE A 184 -9.17 -12.44 -6.47
C ILE A 184 -10.68 -12.36 -6.58
N SER A 185 -11.22 -13.18 -7.48
CA SER A 185 -12.64 -13.51 -7.47
C SER A 185 -13.03 -13.85 -6.05
N ARG A 186 -14.00 -13.10 -5.52
CA ARG A 186 -14.75 -13.46 -4.32
C ARG A 186 -15.19 -14.91 -4.49
N ARG A 187 -14.45 -15.86 -3.89
CA ARG A 187 -14.99 -17.19 -3.62
C ARG A 187 -16.23 -16.91 -2.79
N THR A 188 -17.36 -17.23 -3.38
CA THR A 188 -18.59 -17.55 -2.68
C THR A 188 -18.23 -18.21 -1.35
N SER A 189 -18.54 -17.51 -0.27
CA SER A 189 -18.77 -18.14 1.01
C SER A 189 -19.91 -19.11 0.78
N VAL A 190 -19.57 -20.36 0.48
CA VAL A 190 -20.45 -21.50 0.72
C VAL A 190 -20.79 -21.40 2.20
N SER A 191 -22.03 -21.00 2.47
CA SER A 191 -22.64 -21.16 3.77
C SER A 191 -22.39 -22.60 4.19
N ARG A 192 -21.55 -22.78 5.22
CA ARG A 192 -21.58 -23.99 6.04
C ARG A 192 -22.94 -23.96 6.74
N ALA A 193 -23.97 -24.45 6.06
CA ALA A 193 -25.14 -24.99 6.73
C ALA A 193 -24.66 -26.24 7.45
N GLY A 194 -24.14 -26.04 8.67
CA GLY A 194 -24.03 -27.09 9.65
C GLY A 194 -25.44 -27.58 9.94
N SER A 195 -25.62 -28.88 9.73
CA SER A 195 -26.74 -29.68 10.20
C SER A 195 -27.16 -29.28 11.62
N GLN A 196 -28.29 -28.58 11.72
CA GLN A 196 -29.15 -28.64 12.89
C GLN A 196 -30.57 -28.85 12.37
N ILE A 197 -31.04 -30.05 12.66
CA ILE A 197 -32.36 -30.60 12.39
C ILE A 197 -33.39 -29.77 13.16
N PRO A 198 -34.37 -29.10 12.51
CA PRO A 198 -35.62 -28.75 13.16
C PRO A 198 -36.58 -29.92 12.93
N LEU A 199 -36.93 -30.58 14.03
CA LEU A 199 -37.88 -31.68 14.11
C LEU A 199 -39.21 -31.27 13.46
N MET A 200 -39.57 -31.87 12.32
CA MET A 200 -40.94 -31.87 11.82
C MET A 200 -41.74 -32.84 12.70
N SER A 201 -42.63 -32.31 13.54
CA SER A 201 -43.69 -33.10 14.15
C SER A 201 -44.78 -33.36 13.11
N VAL A 202 -44.79 -34.59 12.61
CA VAL A 202 -45.85 -35.16 11.77
C VAL A 202 -47.09 -35.40 12.64
N SER A 203 -48.24 -34.92 12.19
CA SER A 203 -49.56 -35.20 12.77
C SER A 203 -50.19 -36.43 12.12
N ALA A 204 -50.72 -37.38 12.91
CA ALA A 204 -51.81 -38.31 12.58
C ALA A 204 -52.34 -38.98 13.89
N PRO A 205 -53.49 -39.68 13.91
CA PRO A 205 -54.84 -39.14 14.13
C PRO A 205 -55.60 -39.80 15.32
N ASN A 206 -56.86 -39.37 15.51
CA ASN A 206 -57.97 -39.97 16.29
C ASN A 206 -58.27 -39.41 17.70
N SER A 207 -59.31 -38.59 17.81
CA SER A 207 -60.58 -38.93 18.49
C SER A 207 -61.55 -37.74 18.49
N GLU A 208 -62.71 -37.92 17.87
CA GLU A 208 -63.94 -37.12 18.00
C GLU A 208 -64.70 -37.53 19.29
N PRO A 209 -65.87 -36.94 19.65
CA PRO A 209 -66.37 -35.57 19.46
C PRO A 209 -67.11 -35.03 20.73
N THR A 210 -67.52 -33.76 20.77
CA THR A 210 -68.90 -33.41 21.20
C THR A 210 -69.32 -31.96 20.88
N SER A 211 -70.49 -31.84 20.22
CA SER A 211 -71.58 -30.87 20.47
C SER A 211 -71.31 -29.37 20.20
N ALA A 212 -72.06 -28.59 19.41
CA ALA A 212 -73.30 -28.77 18.67
C ALA A 212 -73.41 -27.70 17.55
N ALA A 213 -74.25 -28.00 16.56
CA ALA A 213 -74.54 -27.30 15.31
C ALA A 213 -75.48 -26.05 15.49
N PRO A 214 -76.07 -25.41 14.44
CA PRO A 214 -75.95 -25.59 12.98
C PRO A 214 -75.95 -24.31 12.08
N SER A 215 -75.63 -24.56 10.79
CA SER A 215 -76.26 -24.06 9.54
C SER A 215 -76.10 -22.61 9.01
N ARG A 216 -75.21 -22.47 8.01
CA ARG A 216 -75.39 -22.11 6.56
C ARG A 216 -76.31 -20.93 6.09
N PRO A 217 -76.07 -20.38 4.87
CA PRO A 217 -76.00 -18.93 4.61
C PRO A 217 -77.01 -18.42 3.57
N GLN A 218 -77.35 -17.12 3.56
CA GLN A 218 -77.94 -16.45 2.40
C GLN A 218 -77.49 -14.98 2.24
N THR A 219 -77.42 -14.58 0.97
CA THR A 219 -76.82 -13.42 0.29
C THR A 219 -77.54 -12.05 0.49
N PRO A 220 -76.99 -10.91 -0.01
CA PRO A 220 -77.15 -9.52 0.49
C PRO A 220 -78.32 -8.77 -0.23
N PRO A 221 -78.46 -7.42 -0.26
CA PRO A 221 -77.72 -6.28 0.33
C PRO A 221 -78.64 -5.27 1.06
N GLN A 222 -78.11 -4.14 1.57
CA GLN A 222 -78.61 -2.78 1.26
C GLN A 222 -77.74 -1.70 1.93
N LEU A 223 -77.29 -0.75 1.10
CA LEU A 223 -76.71 0.53 1.50
C LEU A 223 -77.71 1.35 2.33
N ARG A 224 -77.22 2.05 3.36
CA ARG A 224 -77.83 3.29 3.81
C ARG A 224 -76.74 4.33 4.10
N LEU A 225 -76.73 5.37 3.27
CA LEU A 225 -75.93 6.58 3.45
C LEU A 225 -76.35 7.29 4.73
N GLN A 226 -75.36 7.79 5.47
CA GLN A 226 -75.56 8.93 6.35
C GLN A 226 -74.29 9.80 6.31
N GLU A 227 -74.30 10.77 5.41
CA GLU A 227 -73.41 11.93 5.47
C GLU A 227 -73.87 12.84 6.60
N HIS A 228 -72.93 13.39 7.38
CA HIS A 228 -72.97 14.81 7.71
C HIS A 228 -71.68 15.34 8.39
N HIS A 229 -71.22 16.45 7.81
CA HIS A 229 -70.50 17.60 8.39
C HIS A 229 -68.96 17.64 8.35
N TYR A 230 -68.50 18.56 7.49
CA TYR A 230 -67.14 19.04 7.27
C TYR A 230 -66.61 19.91 8.42
N ALA A 231 -65.31 19.75 8.74
CA ALA A 231 -64.45 20.84 9.19
C ALA A 231 -62.99 20.56 8.83
N ASN A 232 -62.31 21.58 8.29
CA ASN A 232 -60.95 21.59 7.77
C ASN A 232 -59.87 20.97 8.70
N GLY A 233 -58.99 20.16 8.10
CA GLY A 233 -57.70 19.76 8.68
C GLY A 233 -57.08 18.61 7.89
N GLN A 234 -55.95 18.85 7.23
CA GLN A 234 -55.26 17.92 6.33
C GLN A 234 -55.09 16.50 6.93
N ALA A 235 -55.57 15.48 6.22
CA ALA A 235 -55.35 14.08 6.57
C ALA A 235 -53.86 13.70 6.38
N PRO A 236 -53.26 12.91 7.29
CA PRO A 236 -51.88 12.47 7.17
C PRO A 236 -51.72 11.57 5.94
N VAL A 237 -50.62 11.76 5.22
CA VAL A 237 -50.22 11.09 3.95
C VAL A 237 -50.16 9.55 4.05
N ASN A 238 -50.37 8.99 5.24
CA ASN A 238 -50.21 7.57 5.53
C ASN A 238 -51.47 6.71 5.28
N ALA A 239 -52.60 7.30 4.86
CA ALA A 239 -53.82 6.52 4.61
C ALA A 239 -53.88 5.88 3.20
N VAL A 240 -53.09 6.37 2.24
CA VAL A 240 -53.05 5.84 0.86
C VAL A 240 -52.05 4.68 0.72
N GLU A 241 -51.06 4.60 1.61
CA GLU A 241 -50.05 3.52 1.60
C GLU A 241 -50.61 2.18 2.10
N ALA A 242 -51.71 2.18 2.87
CA ALA A 242 -52.26 0.99 3.52
C ALA A 242 -53.09 0.07 2.59
N LEU A 243 -53.39 0.53 1.37
CA LEU A 243 -54.24 -0.22 0.40
C LEU A 243 -53.46 -0.89 -0.73
N ASN A 244 -52.13 -0.72 -0.77
CA ASN A 244 -51.27 -1.50 -1.67
C ASN A 244 -50.59 -2.61 -0.86
N PRO A 245 -50.87 -3.90 -1.13
CA PRO A 245 -50.01 -4.95 -0.59
C PRO A 245 -48.58 -4.68 -1.10
N PRO A 246 -47.54 -4.77 -0.24
CA PRO A 246 -46.17 -4.59 -0.70
C PRO A 246 -45.93 -5.60 -1.81
N ALA A 247 -45.61 -5.10 -3.01
CA ALA A 247 -45.27 -5.96 -4.13
C ALA A 247 -44.23 -6.97 -3.65
N THR A 248 -44.60 -8.24 -3.62
CA THR A 248 -43.69 -9.33 -3.29
C THR A 248 -42.56 -9.24 -4.30
N VAL A 249 -41.44 -8.63 -3.92
CA VAL A 249 -40.23 -8.59 -4.73
C VAL A 249 -39.77 -10.03 -4.77
N LEU A 250 -40.21 -10.76 -5.81
CA LEU A 250 -39.62 -12.03 -6.18
C LEU A 250 -38.13 -11.76 -6.28
N THR A 251 -37.38 -12.26 -5.30
CA THR A 251 -35.92 -12.20 -5.32
C THR A 251 -35.51 -13.06 -6.49
N GLN A 252 -35.40 -12.46 -7.68
CA GLN A 252 -34.90 -13.14 -8.86
C GLN A 252 -33.47 -13.56 -8.52
N ILE A 253 -33.27 -14.85 -8.29
CA ILE A 253 -31.93 -15.45 -8.30
C ILE A 253 -31.37 -15.10 -9.69
N PRO A 254 -30.28 -14.34 -9.80
CA PRO A 254 -29.74 -13.97 -11.10
C PRO A 254 -29.46 -15.26 -11.89
N LEU A 255 -29.94 -15.32 -13.13
CA LEU A 255 -29.60 -16.41 -14.05
C LEU A 255 -28.06 -16.53 -14.12
N PRO A 256 -27.49 -17.76 -14.07
CA PRO A 256 -26.05 -17.92 -14.15
C PRO A 256 -25.54 -17.26 -15.45
N PRO A 257 -24.48 -16.45 -15.38
CA PRO A 257 -23.99 -15.73 -16.57
C PRO A 257 -23.61 -16.74 -17.66
N PRO A 258 -23.88 -16.44 -18.94
CA PRO A 258 -23.54 -17.32 -20.05
C PRO A 258 -22.04 -17.68 -19.99
N LYS A 259 -21.67 -18.90 -20.41
CA LYS A 259 -20.28 -19.42 -20.30
C LYS A 259 -19.24 -18.43 -20.83
N ALA A 260 -19.55 -17.68 -21.89
CA ALA A 260 -18.69 -16.65 -22.46
C ALA A 260 -18.37 -15.50 -21.48
N GLU A 261 -19.30 -15.11 -20.62
CA GLU A 261 -19.07 -14.10 -19.57
C GLU A 261 -18.18 -14.62 -18.44
N LEU A 262 -18.32 -15.91 -18.07
CA LEU A 262 -17.41 -16.57 -17.12
C LEU A 262 -15.99 -16.63 -17.70
N TRP A 263 -15.85 -17.00 -18.97
CA TRP A 263 -14.57 -16.97 -19.68
C TRP A 263 -14.01 -15.55 -19.79
N ALA A 264 -14.82 -14.56 -20.13
CA ALA A 264 -14.40 -13.16 -20.20
C ALA A 264 -13.95 -12.63 -18.83
N ALA A 265 -14.65 -13.01 -17.75
CA ALA A 265 -14.27 -12.67 -16.37
C ALA A 265 -12.95 -13.35 -15.99
N ARG A 266 -12.75 -14.62 -16.37
CA ARG A 266 -11.51 -15.35 -16.10
C ARG A 266 -10.31 -14.79 -16.87
N ILE A 267 -10.50 -14.42 -18.13
CA ILE A 267 -9.48 -13.76 -18.96
C ILE A 267 -9.14 -12.40 -18.36
N SER A 268 -10.15 -11.60 -18.01
CA SER A 268 -9.96 -10.27 -17.41
C SER A 268 -9.24 -10.34 -16.05
N ALA A 269 -9.47 -11.40 -15.27
CA ALA A 269 -8.84 -11.59 -13.97
C ALA A 269 -7.36 -11.97 -14.06
N ASN A 270 -6.94 -12.67 -15.13
CA ASN A 270 -5.56 -13.12 -15.31
C ASN A 270 -4.80 -12.33 -16.39
N LEU A 271 -5.39 -11.26 -16.93
CA LEU A 271 -4.83 -10.49 -18.03
C LEU A 271 -3.42 -9.97 -17.71
N ASP A 272 -3.24 -9.42 -16.51
CA ASP A 272 -1.95 -8.86 -16.09
C ASP A 272 -0.87 -9.96 -16.02
N VAL A 273 -1.19 -11.12 -15.44
CA VAL A 273 -0.28 -12.28 -15.38
C VAL A 273 0.05 -12.78 -16.78
N ALA A 274 -0.94 -12.90 -17.67
CA ALA A 274 -0.74 -13.34 -19.04
C ALA A 274 0.20 -12.39 -19.82
N ILE A 275 0.09 -11.08 -19.63
CA ILE A 275 0.98 -10.08 -20.23
C ILE A 275 2.42 -10.30 -19.77
N PHE A 276 2.67 -10.47 -18.47
CA PHE A 276 4.02 -10.65 -17.94
C PHE A 276 4.61 -12.04 -18.24
N VAL A 277 3.78 -13.09 -18.33
CA VAL A 277 4.22 -14.40 -18.84
C VAL A 277 4.60 -14.30 -20.31
N GLY A 278 3.83 -13.56 -21.12
CA GLY A 278 4.16 -13.27 -22.51
C GLY A 278 5.47 -12.48 -22.63
N LEU A 279 5.65 -11.42 -21.83
CA LEU A 279 6.88 -10.66 -21.75
C LEU A 279 8.06 -11.54 -21.36
N PHE A 280 7.91 -12.42 -20.37
CA PHE A 280 8.94 -13.37 -19.95
C PHE A 280 9.34 -14.34 -21.07
N ALA A 281 8.36 -15.00 -21.70
CA ALA A 281 8.59 -16.08 -22.64
C ALA A 281 9.02 -15.58 -24.04
N PHE A 282 8.37 -14.55 -24.57
CA PHE A 282 8.56 -14.12 -25.96
C PHE A 282 9.58 -12.99 -26.13
N ILE A 283 9.83 -12.19 -25.09
CA ILE A 283 10.78 -11.07 -25.16
C ILE A 283 11.95 -11.30 -24.21
N GLY A 284 11.68 -11.61 -22.94
CA GLY A 284 12.68 -11.75 -21.88
C GLY A 284 13.70 -12.84 -22.16
N ILE A 285 13.25 -14.09 -22.35
CA ILE A 285 14.13 -15.23 -22.61
C ILE A 285 14.94 -15.02 -23.91
N PRO A 286 14.33 -14.73 -25.08
CA PRO A 286 15.08 -14.54 -26.31
C PRO A 286 16.11 -13.42 -26.20
N LEU A 287 15.73 -12.27 -25.63
CA LEU A 287 16.62 -11.10 -25.53
C LEU A 287 17.79 -11.37 -24.57
N TYR A 288 17.54 -12.03 -23.44
CA TYR A 288 18.58 -12.34 -22.46
C TYR A 288 19.64 -13.29 -23.01
N TYR A 289 19.23 -14.38 -23.68
CA TYR A 289 20.18 -15.36 -24.21
C TYR A 289 20.82 -14.94 -25.54
N SER A 290 20.20 -14.04 -26.32
CA SER A 290 20.77 -13.56 -27.59
C SER A 290 21.67 -12.33 -27.44
N THR A 291 21.22 -11.32 -26.70
CA THR A 291 21.93 -10.03 -26.59
C THR A 291 22.63 -9.83 -25.24
N GLY A 292 22.29 -10.65 -24.24
CA GLY A 292 22.76 -10.46 -22.87
C GLY A 292 22.05 -9.36 -22.08
N TYR A 293 21.07 -8.67 -22.68
CA TYR A 293 20.32 -7.63 -21.98
C TYR A 293 19.25 -8.25 -21.05
N ALA A 294 19.45 -8.09 -19.74
CA ALA A 294 18.69 -8.80 -18.73
C ALA A 294 17.40 -8.11 -18.25
N MET A 295 17.19 -6.83 -18.58
CA MET A 295 16.12 -6.03 -17.97
C MET A 295 14.72 -6.62 -18.18
N PRO A 296 14.26 -6.94 -19.41
CA PRO A 296 12.88 -7.42 -19.59
C PRO A 296 12.63 -8.77 -18.93
N LEU A 297 13.63 -9.66 -18.93
CA LEU A 297 13.58 -10.95 -18.26
C LEU A 297 13.47 -10.76 -16.74
N HIS A 298 14.41 -10.04 -16.13
CA HIS A 298 14.46 -9.81 -14.69
C HIS A 298 13.22 -9.07 -14.19
N LEU A 299 12.71 -8.11 -14.96
CA LEU A 299 11.48 -7.39 -14.65
C LEU A 299 10.28 -8.33 -14.66
N ALA A 300 10.13 -9.16 -15.70
CA ALA A 300 9.03 -10.11 -15.80
C ALA A 300 9.09 -11.15 -14.68
N VAL A 301 10.27 -11.71 -14.38
CA VAL A 301 10.47 -12.65 -13.26
C VAL A 301 10.02 -12.02 -11.95
N ASN A 302 10.43 -10.79 -11.67
CA ASN A 302 10.11 -10.13 -10.40
C ASN A 302 8.61 -9.83 -10.26
N VAL A 303 7.96 -9.40 -11.35
CA VAL A 303 6.51 -9.17 -11.36
C VAL A 303 5.72 -10.47 -11.21
N LEU A 304 6.14 -11.54 -11.88
CA LEU A 304 5.50 -12.86 -11.75
C LEU A 304 5.70 -13.45 -10.35
N ALA A 305 6.90 -13.31 -9.79
CA ALA A 305 7.19 -13.70 -8.40
C ALA A 305 6.32 -12.92 -7.41
N TRP A 306 6.07 -11.63 -7.66
CA TRP A 306 5.14 -10.82 -6.85
C TRP A 306 3.70 -11.32 -6.93
N PHE A 307 3.18 -11.64 -8.12
CA PHE A 307 1.85 -12.23 -8.24
C PHE A 307 1.76 -13.60 -7.55
N GLY A 308 2.80 -14.42 -7.67
CA GLY A 308 2.94 -15.68 -6.94
C GLY A 308 2.89 -15.46 -5.42
N ALA A 309 3.65 -14.49 -4.91
CA ALA A 309 3.67 -14.14 -3.48
C ALA A 309 2.31 -13.61 -2.97
N LEU A 310 1.57 -12.87 -3.81
CA LEU A 310 0.21 -12.41 -3.46
C LEU A 310 -0.83 -13.53 -3.44
N SER A 311 -0.60 -14.62 -4.17
CA SER A 311 -1.49 -15.79 -4.23
C SER A 311 -1.43 -16.69 -2.98
N VAL A 312 -0.38 -16.52 -2.15
CA VAL A 312 -0.20 -17.25 -0.89
C VAL A 312 -1.44 -17.07 0.01
N ALA A 313 -1.88 -18.14 0.68
CA ALA A 313 -3.08 -18.11 1.51
C ALA A 313 -2.98 -17.04 2.62
N PRO A 314 -4.08 -16.33 2.98
CA PRO A 314 -4.04 -15.23 3.96
C PRO A 314 -3.44 -15.61 5.32
N LYS A 315 -3.63 -16.85 5.78
CA LYS A 315 -3.06 -17.37 7.04
C LYS A 315 -1.54 -17.32 7.06
N TRP A 316 -0.91 -17.49 5.90
CA TRP A 316 0.54 -17.52 5.76
C TRP A 316 1.13 -16.14 5.47
N LYS A 317 0.33 -15.17 4.98
CA LYS A 317 0.80 -13.81 4.68
C LYS A 317 1.35 -13.07 5.90
N GLU A 318 0.98 -13.51 7.10
CA GLU A 318 1.50 -12.96 8.37
C GLU A 318 2.98 -13.34 8.63
N TYR A 319 3.49 -14.39 7.99
CA TYR A 319 4.88 -14.86 8.11
C TYR A 319 5.63 -14.72 6.78
N LEU A 320 4.95 -14.99 5.67
CA LEU A 320 5.45 -14.90 4.30
C LEU A 320 5.08 -13.54 3.71
N HIS A 321 5.80 -12.50 4.10
CA HIS A 321 5.56 -11.15 3.58
C HIS A 321 5.76 -11.14 2.05
N PRO A 322 4.78 -10.63 1.27
CA PRO A 322 4.83 -10.75 -0.19
C PRO A 322 6.10 -10.20 -0.83
N VAL A 323 6.65 -9.11 -0.30
CA VAL A 323 7.90 -8.49 -0.81
C VAL A 323 9.10 -9.40 -0.60
N LEU A 324 9.20 -10.07 0.56
CA LEU A 324 10.30 -10.97 0.86
C LEU A 324 10.24 -12.23 0.00
N VAL A 325 9.04 -12.83 -0.08
CA VAL A 325 8.80 -14.03 -0.87
C VAL A 325 9.09 -13.78 -2.34
N SER A 326 8.61 -12.65 -2.88
CA SER A 326 8.85 -12.31 -4.28
C SER A 326 10.32 -12.04 -4.57
N SER A 327 11.02 -11.34 -3.67
CA SER A 327 12.46 -11.06 -3.85
C SER A 327 13.30 -12.33 -3.77
N LEU A 328 13.03 -13.22 -2.81
CA LEU A 328 13.73 -14.51 -2.70
C LEU A 328 13.47 -15.38 -3.94
N ALA A 329 12.20 -15.49 -4.36
CA ALA A 329 11.85 -16.23 -5.58
C ALA A 329 12.53 -15.62 -6.81
N THR A 330 12.62 -14.29 -6.90
CA THR A 330 13.33 -13.60 -7.99
C THR A 330 14.80 -13.96 -8.01
N VAL A 331 15.51 -13.89 -6.88
CA VAL A 331 16.93 -14.26 -6.77
C VAL A 331 17.14 -15.71 -7.22
N LEU A 332 16.31 -16.65 -6.74
CA LEU A 332 16.44 -18.06 -7.12
C LEU A 332 16.21 -18.30 -8.61
N VAL A 333 15.21 -17.64 -9.21
CA VAL A 333 14.89 -17.79 -10.63
C VAL A 333 15.97 -17.16 -11.51
N ILE A 334 16.41 -15.93 -11.23
CA ILE A 334 17.48 -15.30 -12.01
C ILE A 334 18.80 -16.05 -11.84
N TRP A 335 19.07 -16.61 -10.65
CA TRP A 335 20.25 -17.46 -10.41
C TRP A 335 20.20 -18.74 -11.24
N ALA A 336 19.04 -19.41 -11.30
CA ALA A 336 18.87 -20.60 -12.14
C ALA A 336 19.07 -20.27 -13.64
N LEU A 337 18.51 -19.15 -14.12
CA LEU A 337 18.68 -18.72 -15.51
C LEU A 337 20.12 -18.28 -15.82
N ALA A 338 20.81 -17.66 -14.86
CA ALA A 338 22.23 -17.32 -14.97
C ALA A 338 23.11 -18.57 -15.04
N ALA A 339 22.83 -19.58 -14.20
CA ALA A 339 23.55 -20.84 -14.20
C ALA A 339 23.44 -21.58 -15.55
N ILE A 340 22.28 -21.50 -16.22
CA ILE A 340 22.11 -22.05 -17.59
C ILE A 340 22.98 -21.31 -18.61
N ARG A 341 23.18 -20.00 -18.43
CA ARG A 341 24.04 -19.17 -19.29
C ARG A 341 25.54 -19.30 -18.95
N GLY A 342 25.87 -19.85 -17.78
CA GLY A 342 27.24 -19.90 -17.25
C GLY A 342 27.67 -18.62 -16.50
N ASP A 343 26.73 -17.72 -16.20
CA ASP A 343 26.99 -16.48 -15.46
C ASP A 343 26.95 -16.71 -13.94
N SER A 344 27.80 -15.98 -13.21
CA SER A 344 27.77 -15.97 -11.75
C SER A 344 26.59 -15.14 -11.21
N LEU A 345 26.10 -15.49 -10.01
CA LEU A 345 25.04 -14.73 -9.34
C LEU A 345 25.39 -13.24 -9.19
N THR A 346 26.65 -12.93 -8.87
CA THR A 346 27.12 -11.55 -8.70
C THR A 346 26.99 -10.76 -10.00
N THR A 347 27.40 -11.34 -11.14
CA THR A 347 27.26 -10.71 -12.46
C THR A 347 25.79 -10.43 -12.77
N THR A 348 24.90 -11.40 -12.51
CA THR A 348 23.45 -11.24 -12.75
C THR A 348 22.82 -10.19 -11.86
N LEU A 349 23.24 -10.08 -10.60
CA LEU A 349 22.75 -9.06 -9.68
C LEU A 349 23.23 -7.65 -10.06
N HIS A 350 24.46 -7.51 -10.58
CA HIS A 350 24.91 -6.25 -11.19
C HIS A 350 24.12 -5.91 -12.46
N ALA A 351 23.76 -6.90 -13.30
CA ALA A 351 22.87 -6.69 -14.44
C ALA A 351 21.42 -6.37 -14.02
N TYR A 352 20.99 -6.83 -12.84
CA TYR A 352 19.69 -6.50 -12.28
C TYR A 352 19.59 -5.02 -11.89
N ARG A 353 20.67 -4.41 -11.37
CA ARG A 353 20.74 -2.98 -11.09
C ARG A 353 22.07 -2.41 -11.57
N THR A 354 22.03 -1.81 -12.75
CA THR A 354 23.19 -1.21 -13.42
C THR A 354 23.51 0.17 -12.86
N GLY A 355 22.55 0.81 -12.19
CA GLY A 355 22.67 2.16 -11.66
C GLY A 355 22.07 3.22 -12.58
N ALA A 356 21.72 2.86 -13.82
CA ALA A 356 21.14 3.75 -14.84
C ALA A 356 19.66 4.10 -14.53
N LYS A 357 19.45 4.83 -13.43
CA LYS A 357 18.16 5.43 -13.08
C LYS A 357 17.81 6.58 -14.01
N TYR A 358 16.52 6.95 -14.05
CA TYR A 358 16.01 8.06 -14.86
C TYR A 358 16.78 9.38 -14.66
N ILE A 359 17.24 9.67 -13.44
CA ILE A 359 18.06 10.87 -13.16
C ILE A 359 19.37 10.87 -13.96
N GLN A 360 20.04 9.72 -14.05
CA GLN A 360 21.30 9.61 -14.80
C GLN A 360 21.04 9.65 -16.31
N LEU A 361 19.98 8.98 -16.77
CA LEU A 361 19.59 8.93 -18.17
C LEU A 361 19.23 10.32 -18.72
N TRP A 362 18.48 11.13 -17.97
CA TRP A 362 18.05 12.46 -18.42
C TRP A 362 19.11 13.55 -18.25
N ARG A 363 20.13 13.34 -17.39
CA ARG A 363 21.22 14.30 -17.18
C ARG A 363 22.28 14.26 -18.31
N ASN A 364 22.16 13.37 -19.30
CA ASN A 364 23.19 13.11 -20.31
C ASN A 364 24.56 12.71 -19.71
N ALA A 365 24.58 12.15 -18.49
CA ALA A 365 25.81 11.61 -17.89
C ALA A 365 26.32 10.35 -18.63
N THR A 366 25.53 9.81 -19.55
CA THR A 366 25.83 8.69 -20.45
C THR A 366 26.67 9.07 -21.68
N SER A 367 27.38 10.21 -21.67
CA SER A 367 28.32 10.53 -22.76
C SER A 367 29.56 9.61 -22.81
N LYS A 368 29.74 8.66 -21.87
CA LYS A 368 30.88 7.73 -21.87
C LYS A 368 30.54 6.23 -21.72
N GLN A 369 29.27 5.84 -21.56
CA GLN A 369 28.89 4.42 -21.48
C GLN A 369 27.42 4.25 -21.87
N ASP A 370 27.16 3.38 -22.86
CA ASP A 370 25.83 2.89 -23.27
C ASP A 370 25.21 2.00 -22.17
N LEU A 371 25.03 2.56 -20.97
CA LEU A 371 24.54 1.81 -19.82
C LEU A 371 23.02 1.69 -19.89
N LEU A 372 22.55 0.54 -20.36
CA LEU A 372 21.12 0.21 -20.36
C LEU A 372 20.61 0.02 -18.91
N PRO A 373 19.36 0.43 -18.61
CA PRO A 373 18.80 0.27 -17.27
C PRO A 373 18.54 -1.20 -16.93
N GLY A 374 18.85 -1.59 -15.69
CA GLY A 374 18.44 -2.88 -15.15
C GLY A 374 16.99 -2.87 -14.65
N ALA A 375 16.43 -4.05 -14.36
CA ALA A 375 15.08 -4.16 -13.79
C ALA A 375 14.95 -3.42 -12.45
N GLY A 376 15.98 -3.51 -11.59
CA GLY A 376 16.07 -2.80 -10.33
C GLY A 376 16.09 -1.27 -10.47
N ASP A 377 16.66 -0.74 -11.57
CA ASP A 377 16.67 0.70 -11.85
C ASP A 377 15.28 1.19 -12.31
N VAL A 378 14.55 0.37 -13.06
CA VAL A 378 13.15 0.63 -13.42
C VAL A 378 12.27 0.66 -12.16
N PHE A 379 12.36 -0.35 -11.30
CA PHE A 379 11.62 -0.38 -10.04
C PHE A 379 12.01 0.78 -9.12
N GLY A 380 13.30 1.12 -9.03
CA GLY A 380 13.77 2.27 -8.27
C GLY A 380 13.23 3.61 -8.80
N THR A 381 13.12 3.75 -10.12
CA THR A 381 12.50 4.91 -10.77
C THR A 381 11.01 5.01 -10.44
N LEU A 382 10.28 3.90 -10.53
CA LEU A 382 8.86 3.86 -10.17
C LEU A 382 8.62 4.12 -8.67
N LEU A 383 9.55 3.68 -7.82
CA LEU A 383 9.50 3.95 -6.39
C LEU A 383 9.57 5.45 -6.09
N ASP A 384 10.42 6.19 -6.78
CA ASP A 384 10.51 7.65 -6.62
C ASP A 384 9.16 8.33 -6.96
N ALA A 385 8.47 7.86 -8.00
CA ALA A 385 7.12 8.33 -8.30
C ALA A 385 6.08 7.94 -7.23
N SER A 386 6.20 6.74 -6.64
CA SER A 386 5.33 6.32 -5.52
C SER A 386 5.51 7.17 -4.27
N ILE A 387 6.74 7.58 -3.97
CA ILE A 387 7.03 8.47 -2.83
C ILE A 387 6.32 9.81 -3.04
N VAL A 388 6.42 10.40 -4.24
CA VAL A 388 5.68 11.63 -4.57
C VAL A 388 4.17 11.43 -4.44
N ALA A 389 3.66 10.28 -4.88
CA ALA A 389 2.24 9.94 -4.81
C ALA A 389 1.69 9.85 -3.37
N LEU A 390 2.53 9.62 -2.34
CA LEU A 390 2.10 9.65 -0.93
C LEU A 390 1.57 11.03 -0.49
N ALA A 391 1.84 12.09 -1.25
CA ALA A 391 1.22 13.39 -1.04
C ALA A 391 -0.31 13.36 -1.15
N LEU A 392 -0.88 12.44 -1.95
CA LEU A 392 -2.34 12.32 -2.11
C LEU A 392 -3.06 11.86 -0.84
N PRO A 393 -2.72 10.72 -0.21
CA PRO A 393 -3.34 10.36 1.07
C PRO A 393 -3.07 11.41 2.14
N MET A 394 -1.90 12.04 2.16
CA MET A 394 -1.64 13.17 3.06
C MET A 394 -2.62 14.33 2.82
N PHE A 395 -2.84 14.72 1.57
CA PHE A 395 -3.80 15.76 1.21
C PHE A 395 -5.24 15.34 1.55
N GLN A 396 -5.62 14.10 1.30
CA GLN A 396 -6.94 13.57 1.63
C GLN A 396 -7.24 13.70 3.13
N TYR A 397 -6.28 13.35 3.98
CA TYR A 397 -6.40 13.40 5.44
C TYR A 397 -5.78 14.66 6.07
N ARG A 398 -5.59 15.74 5.30
CA ARG A 398 -4.91 16.98 5.75
C ARG A 398 -5.52 17.63 7.00
N ARG A 399 -6.84 17.50 7.20
CA ARG A 399 -7.53 18.03 8.39
C ARG A 399 -7.14 17.27 9.65
N GLU A 400 -7.01 15.95 9.56
CA GLU A 400 -6.53 15.09 10.63
C GLU A 400 -5.05 15.41 10.92
N LEU A 401 -4.22 15.53 9.88
CA LEU A 401 -2.81 15.92 10.03
C LEU A 401 -2.66 17.27 10.74
N ARG A 402 -3.48 18.27 10.39
CA ARG A 402 -3.47 19.59 11.05
C ARG A 402 -3.93 19.49 12.51
N THR A 403 -4.96 18.70 12.78
CA THR A 403 -5.51 18.53 14.14
C THR A 403 -4.50 17.85 15.08
N HIS A 404 -3.76 16.88 14.55
CA HIS A 404 -2.79 16.08 15.30
C HIS A 404 -1.34 16.54 15.09
N PHE A 405 -1.11 17.74 14.55
CA PHE A 405 0.23 18.20 14.15
C PHE A 405 1.26 18.09 15.28
N ILE A 406 0.90 18.51 16.49
CA ILE A 406 1.78 18.43 17.68
C ILE A 406 2.09 16.97 18.03
N SER A 407 1.07 16.10 17.99
CA SER A 407 1.21 14.65 18.24
C SER A 407 2.01 13.93 17.16
N ILE A 408 2.27 14.57 16.02
CA ILE A 408 3.13 14.04 14.96
C ILE A 408 4.55 14.60 15.12
N VAL A 409 4.72 15.91 15.23
CA VAL A 409 6.04 16.56 15.21
C VAL A 409 6.89 16.22 16.43
N ILE A 410 6.32 16.31 17.65
CA ILE A 410 7.11 16.13 18.88
C ILE A 410 7.71 14.72 18.97
N PRO A 411 6.95 13.62 18.77
CA PRO A 411 7.55 12.28 18.76
C PRO A 411 8.60 12.13 17.68
N ASN A 412 8.37 12.65 16.47
CA ASN A 412 9.34 12.57 15.37
C ASN A 412 10.67 13.25 15.74
N VAL A 413 10.63 14.46 16.28
CA VAL A 413 11.83 15.18 16.74
C VAL A 413 12.55 14.40 17.85
N ALA A 414 11.81 13.96 18.87
CA ALA A 414 12.38 13.25 20.01
C ALA A 414 13.08 11.94 19.58
N ILE A 415 12.46 11.18 18.68
CA ILE A 415 13.00 9.91 18.21
C ILE A 415 14.15 10.14 17.22
N SER A 416 14.10 11.16 16.36
CA SER A 416 15.23 11.53 15.48
C SER A 416 16.48 11.87 16.30
N VAL A 417 16.34 12.77 17.27
CA VAL A 417 17.47 13.16 18.14
C VAL A 417 17.94 11.98 18.99
N GLY A 418 17.01 11.23 19.58
CA GLY A 418 17.34 10.02 20.35
C GLY A 418 18.10 8.97 19.51
N SER A 419 17.68 8.76 18.26
CA SER A 419 18.35 7.83 17.34
C SER A 419 19.77 8.27 17.01
N LEU A 420 19.97 9.57 16.74
CA LEU A 420 21.28 10.16 16.44
C LEU A 420 22.25 10.06 17.63
N LEU A 421 21.76 10.28 18.86
CA LEU A 421 22.61 10.39 20.04
C LEU A 421 22.81 9.07 20.79
N ALA A 422 21.83 8.15 20.75
CA ALA A 422 21.89 6.92 21.53
C ALA A 422 22.51 5.75 20.76
N TYR A 423 22.18 5.56 19.48
CA TYR A 423 22.64 4.38 18.74
C TYR A 423 24.15 4.36 18.51
N PRO A 424 24.80 5.42 17.99
CA PRO A 424 26.22 5.37 17.69
C PRO A 424 27.11 4.99 18.90
N PRO A 425 27.00 5.65 20.08
CA PRO A 425 27.82 5.27 21.22
C PRO A 425 27.48 3.88 21.77
N LEU A 426 26.20 3.48 21.75
CA LEU A 426 25.80 2.14 22.20
C LEU A 426 26.39 1.04 21.31
N CYS A 427 26.35 1.23 19.99
CA CYS A 427 26.92 0.27 19.04
C CYS A 427 28.44 0.17 19.20
N ASN A 428 29.11 1.31 19.37
CA ASN A 428 30.55 1.37 19.56
C ASN A 428 30.98 0.70 20.88
N ALA A 429 30.24 0.93 21.97
CA ALA A 429 30.49 0.31 23.27
C ALA A 429 30.30 -1.23 23.22
N CYS A 430 29.44 -1.73 22.35
CA CYS A 430 29.26 -3.16 22.11
C CYS A 430 30.29 -3.78 21.14
N GLY A 431 31.28 -3.00 20.66
CA GLY A 431 32.37 -3.48 19.82
C GLY A 431 32.15 -3.37 18.31
N ILE A 432 31.12 -2.65 17.84
CA ILE A 432 30.93 -2.36 16.41
C ILE A 432 31.85 -1.20 16.00
N SER A 433 32.51 -1.29 14.84
CA SER A 433 33.41 -0.23 14.38
C SER A 433 32.71 1.14 14.29
N ALA A 434 33.42 2.23 14.59
CA ALA A 434 32.86 3.59 14.65
C ALA A 434 32.06 3.98 13.39
N ALA A 435 32.59 3.69 12.19
CA ALA A 435 31.90 3.95 10.92
C ALA A 435 30.56 3.19 10.79
N ARG A 436 30.50 1.93 11.24
CA ARG A 436 29.27 1.13 11.21
C ARG A 436 28.31 1.51 12.33
N SER A 437 28.82 1.89 13.49
CA SER A 437 28.04 2.46 14.59
C SER A 437 27.31 3.73 14.18
N LEU A 438 27.96 4.62 13.42
CA LEU A 438 27.31 5.82 12.86
C LEU A 438 26.18 5.48 11.86
N ALA A 439 26.26 4.37 11.15
CA ALA A 439 25.22 3.94 10.23
C ALA A 439 23.89 3.62 10.95
N PHE A 440 23.94 3.18 12.21
CA PHE A 440 22.72 2.94 13.01
C PHE A 440 21.91 4.20 13.26
N ALA A 441 22.51 5.38 13.21
CA ALA A 441 21.81 6.65 13.37
C ALA A 441 20.70 6.83 12.31
N SER A 442 20.89 6.22 11.13
CA SER A 442 19.97 6.30 10.00
C SER A 442 19.13 5.02 9.78
N ARG A 443 19.16 4.06 10.73
CA ARG A 443 18.60 2.69 10.53
C ARG A 443 17.11 2.64 10.14
N SER A 444 16.33 3.64 10.54
CA SER A 444 14.88 3.66 10.31
C SER A 444 14.48 4.52 9.11
N LEU A 445 15.47 5.16 8.47
CA LEU A 445 15.25 5.96 7.28
C LEU A 445 15.06 5.07 6.05
N THR A 446 14.32 5.59 5.07
CA THR A 446 14.34 5.02 3.72
C THR A 446 15.72 5.18 3.13
N LEU A 447 16.16 4.22 2.33
CA LEU A 447 17.49 4.22 1.72
C LEU A 447 17.88 5.57 1.09
N ALA A 448 16.94 6.23 0.40
CA ALA A 448 17.16 7.55 -0.19
C ALA A 448 17.58 8.61 0.85
N LEU A 449 17.02 8.57 2.06
CA LEU A 449 17.34 9.47 3.18
C LEU A 449 18.48 8.93 4.07
N ALA A 450 18.62 7.61 4.17
CA ALA A 450 19.62 6.96 5.00
C ALA A 450 21.05 7.18 4.49
N VAL A 451 21.23 7.06 3.17
CA VAL A 451 22.52 7.24 2.49
C VAL A 451 23.10 8.64 2.76
N PRO A 452 22.41 9.76 2.42
CA PRO A 452 22.97 11.09 2.66
C PRO A 452 23.19 11.35 4.16
N ALA A 453 22.28 10.91 5.04
CA ALA A 453 22.46 11.07 6.48
C ALA A 453 23.72 10.35 7.00
N THR A 454 24.01 9.16 6.49
CA THR A 454 25.18 8.36 6.87
C THR A 454 26.47 8.93 6.29
N VAL A 455 26.45 9.37 5.03
CA VAL A 455 27.60 10.03 4.38
C VAL A 455 27.99 11.29 5.15
N ASN A 456 27.01 12.10 5.55
CA ASN A 456 27.26 13.32 6.33
C ASN A 456 27.97 13.02 7.67
N LEU A 457 27.67 11.88 8.29
CA LEU A 457 28.33 11.42 9.51
C LEU A 457 29.69 10.75 9.26
N GLY A 458 30.03 10.39 8.02
CA GLY A 458 31.20 9.56 7.71
C GLY A 458 31.02 8.08 8.07
N GLY A 459 29.77 7.60 8.11
CA GLY A 459 29.44 6.21 8.42
C GLY A 459 29.48 5.27 7.20
N ASP A 460 29.34 3.98 7.45
CA ASP A 460 29.29 2.96 6.38
C ASP A 460 27.90 2.90 5.72
N VAL A 461 27.86 3.28 4.45
CA VAL A 461 26.64 3.31 3.63
C VAL A 461 26.06 1.92 3.40
N ASN A 462 26.89 0.88 3.32
CA ASN A 462 26.43 -0.49 3.12
C ASN A 462 25.66 -1.00 4.34
N THR A 463 26.21 -0.76 5.54
CA THR A 463 25.51 -1.05 6.79
C THR A 463 24.23 -0.23 6.91
N ALA A 464 24.24 1.07 6.60
CA ALA A 464 23.02 1.88 6.64
C ALA A 464 21.93 1.35 5.72
N ALA A 465 22.30 0.92 4.50
CA ALA A 465 21.38 0.32 3.55
C ALA A 465 20.78 -0.98 4.09
N ALA A 466 21.61 -1.87 4.64
CA ALA A 466 21.13 -3.12 5.24
C ALA A 466 20.17 -2.87 6.40
N LEU A 467 20.53 -1.97 7.33
CA LEU A 467 19.69 -1.63 8.48
C LEU A 467 18.35 -1.00 8.06
N ALA A 468 18.35 -0.08 7.09
CA ALA A 468 17.14 0.53 6.53
C ALA A 468 16.18 -0.51 5.95
N ILE A 469 16.72 -1.48 5.22
CA ILE A 469 15.97 -2.57 4.58
C ILE A 469 15.36 -3.48 5.66
N ILE A 470 16.16 -3.92 6.63
CA ILE A 470 15.71 -4.79 7.71
C ILE A 470 14.66 -4.08 8.59
N SER A 471 14.83 -2.79 8.87
CA SER A 471 13.87 -2.01 9.68
C SER A 471 12.52 -1.86 8.99
N GLY A 472 12.53 -1.71 7.66
CA GLY A 472 11.31 -1.75 6.86
C GLY A 472 10.60 -3.10 6.91
N ILE A 473 11.34 -4.21 6.83
CA ILE A 473 10.78 -5.57 6.97
C ILE A 473 10.13 -5.76 8.33
N LEU A 474 10.90 -5.51 9.41
CA LEU A 474 10.42 -5.78 10.76
C LEU A 474 9.18 -4.96 11.06
N GLY A 475 9.09 -3.71 10.58
CA GLY A 475 7.87 -2.93 10.69
C GLY A 475 6.68 -3.49 9.92
N ALA A 476 6.90 -3.89 8.67
CA ALA A 476 5.84 -4.46 7.85
C ALA A 476 5.30 -5.79 8.42
N VAL A 477 6.16 -6.62 9.02
CA VAL A 477 5.82 -7.95 9.54
C VAL A 477 5.39 -7.92 11.01
N LEU A 478 6.13 -7.22 11.86
CA LEU A 478 5.95 -7.23 13.31
C LEU A 478 5.25 -5.98 13.83
N GLY A 479 5.24 -4.87 13.09
CA GLY A 479 4.78 -3.58 13.58
C GLY A 479 3.36 -3.62 14.14
N GLY A 480 2.41 -4.22 13.42
CA GLY A 480 1.04 -4.40 13.90
C GLY A 480 0.94 -5.31 15.14
N ARG A 481 1.77 -6.36 15.23
CA ARG A 481 1.81 -7.26 16.40
C ARG A 481 2.37 -6.57 17.63
N ILE A 482 3.46 -5.82 17.47
CA ILE A 482 4.09 -5.05 18.54
C ILE A 482 3.12 -4.00 19.08
N LEU A 483 2.42 -3.28 18.20
CA LEU A 483 1.42 -2.29 18.62
C LEU A 483 0.26 -2.93 19.41
N ARG A 484 -0.22 -4.11 19.01
CA ARG A 484 -1.22 -4.86 19.79
C ARG A 484 -0.68 -5.33 21.14
N TRP A 485 0.57 -5.78 21.20
CA TRP A 485 1.23 -6.17 22.46
C TRP A 485 1.37 -4.98 23.42
N LEU A 486 1.70 -3.80 22.89
CA LEU A 486 1.71 -2.52 23.61
C LEU A 486 0.30 -2.00 23.96
N ARG A 487 -0.76 -2.77 23.68
CA ARG A 487 -2.17 -2.42 23.91
C ARG A 487 -2.54 -1.08 23.28
N VAL A 488 -1.97 -0.76 22.11
CA VAL A 488 -2.39 0.37 21.28
C VAL A 488 -3.71 -0.03 20.62
N PRO A 489 -4.81 0.72 20.87
CA PRO A 489 -6.10 0.41 20.29
C PRO A 489 -6.05 0.41 18.75
N GLU A 490 -6.81 -0.48 18.10
CA GLU A 490 -6.81 -0.55 16.63
C GLU A 490 -7.35 0.73 15.99
N ASP A 491 -8.21 1.47 16.70
CA ASP A 491 -8.77 2.75 16.31
C ASP A 491 -7.80 3.94 16.48
N ASP A 492 -6.66 3.78 17.15
CA ASP A 492 -5.65 4.83 17.33
C ASP A 492 -4.72 4.92 16.10
N TYR A 493 -5.28 5.41 15.00
CA TYR A 493 -4.56 5.58 13.72
C TYR A 493 -3.40 6.58 13.83
N VAL A 494 -3.43 7.49 14.82
CA VAL A 494 -2.35 8.45 15.08
C VAL A 494 -1.12 7.77 15.67
N THR A 495 -1.28 7.04 16.79
CA THR A 495 -0.16 6.31 17.39
C THR A 495 0.38 5.26 16.42
N ARG A 496 -0.51 4.52 15.74
CA ARG A 496 -0.10 3.49 14.77
C ARG A 496 0.66 4.10 13.59
N GLY A 497 0.13 5.17 13.00
CA GLY A 497 0.75 5.86 11.87
C GLY A 497 2.12 6.46 12.23
N VAL A 498 2.19 7.26 13.30
CA VAL A 498 3.43 7.91 13.74
C VAL A 498 4.50 6.87 14.10
N THR A 499 4.14 5.83 14.86
CA THR A 499 5.08 4.80 15.30
C THR A 499 5.69 4.03 14.14
N LEU A 500 4.87 3.61 13.17
CA LEU A 500 5.33 2.86 12.00
C LEU A 500 6.11 3.76 11.03
N GLY A 501 5.67 5.01 10.85
CA GLY A 501 6.36 5.96 9.98
C GLY A 501 7.77 6.27 10.46
N VAL A 502 7.95 6.48 11.77
CA VAL A 502 9.26 6.77 12.37
C VAL A 502 10.19 5.55 12.37
N ASN A 503 9.68 4.34 12.62
CA ASN A 503 10.53 3.16 12.80
C ASN A 503 10.82 2.37 11.52
N SER A 504 9.92 2.42 10.54
CA SER A 504 9.84 1.34 9.54
C SER A 504 9.66 1.80 8.10
N SER A 505 9.97 3.07 7.83
CA SER A 505 10.15 3.57 6.46
C SER A 505 8.90 3.38 5.59
N ALA A 506 9.05 3.55 4.28
CA ALA A 506 7.95 3.53 3.32
C ALA A 506 7.40 2.11 3.09
N ILE A 507 8.15 1.07 3.47
CA ILE A 507 7.73 -0.33 3.37
C ILE A 507 6.54 -0.59 4.30
N ALA A 508 6.62 -0.19 5.58
CA ALA A 508 5.50 -0.34 6.51
C ALA A 508 4.31 0.55 6.12
N THR A 509 4.57 1.76 5.62
CA THR A 509 3.53 2.65 5.07
C THR A 509 2.77 1.98 3.92
N SER A 510 3.44 1.23 3.04
CA SER A 510 2.78 0.52 1.94
C SER A 510 1.80 -0.56 2.41
N VAL A 511 2.04 -1.15 3.58
CA VAL A 511 1.11 -2.09 4.23
C VAL A 511 -0.08 -1.33 4.83
N LEU A 512 0.16 -0.17 5.45
CA LEU A 512 -0.90 0.69 5.97
C LEU A 512 -1.81 1.22 4.85
N LEU A 513 -1.30 1.54 3.65
CA LEU A 513 -2.13 1.99 2.53
C LEU A 513 -3.27 1.01 2.19
N ARG A 514 -3.10 -0.28 2.50
CA ARG A 514 -4.10 -1.33 2.24
C ARG A 514 -4.95 -1.67 3.46
N THR A 515 -4.44 -1.44 4.67
CA THR A 515 -5.07 -1.91 5.92
C THR A 515 -5.70 -0.77 6.72
N ASP A 516 -5.10 0.42 6.69
CA ASP A 516 -5.54 1.62 7.39
C ASP A 516 -5.02 2.89 6.67
N PRO A 517 -5.76 3.41 5.66
CA PRO A 517 -5.33 4.56 4.87
C PRO A 517 -5.13 5.85 5.68
N ARG A 518 -5.87 6.02 6.80
CA ARG A 518 -5.68 7.15 7.72
C ARG A 518 -4.32 7.05 8.38
N ALA A 519 -4.03 5.91 9.02
CA ALA A 519 -2.71 5.67 9.60
C ALA A 519 -1.58 5.76 8.56
N ALA A 520 -1.83 5.37 7.31
CA ALA A 520 -0.87 5.49 6.21
C ALA A 520 -0.50 6.95 5.89
N ALA A 521 -1.46 7.87 5.92
CA ALA A 521 -1.19 9.30 5.73
C ALA A 521 -0.30 9.86 6.84
N LEU A 522 -0.58 9.49 8.09
CA LEU A 522 0.19 9.91 9.26
C LEU A 522 1.59 9.28 9.28
N SER A 523 1.69 8.03 8.84
CA SER A 523 2.96 7.31 8.63
C SER A 523 3.81 7.95 7.54
N SER A 524 3.19 8.37 6.42
CA SER A 524 3.87 9.06 5.32
C SER A 524 4.46 10.40 5.76
N LEU A 525 3.67 11.21 6.48
CA LEU A 525 4.16 12.47 7.04
C LEU A 525 5.28 12.22 8.07
N SER A 526 5.08 11.28 8.98
CA SER A 526 6.06 10.97 10.04
C SER A 526 7.38 10.48 9.46
N MET A 527 7.36 9.50 8.57
CA MET A 527 8.59 9.04 7.90
C MET A 527 9.36 10.19 7.25
N SER A 528 8.65 11.13 6.63
CA SER A 528 9.24 12.25 5.91
C SER A 528 9.79 13.30 6.85
N LEU A 529 9.10 13.58 7.96
CA LEU A 529 9.58 14.45 9.02
C LEU A 529 10.81 13.85 9.71
N PHE A 530 10.73 12.60 10.17
CA PHE A 530 11.86 11.88 10.78
C PHE A 530 13.09 11.88 9.86
N GLY A 531 12.90 11.64 8.57
CA GLY A 531 13.97 11.73 7.56
C GLY A 531 14.53 13.11 7.37
N THR A 532 13.68 14.11 7.22
CA THR A 532 14.09 15.49 7.02
C THR A 532 14.85 16.02 8.22
N ILE A 533 14.35 15.76 9.44
CA ILE A 533 15.01 16.14 10.69
C ILE A 533 16.38 15.47 10.78
N THR A 534 16.45 14.16 10.54
CA THR A 534 17.72 13.42 10.66
C THR A 534 18.76 13.91 9.64
N VAL A 535 18.39 14.06 8.36
CA VAL A 535 19.32 14.57 7.33
C VAL A 535 19.74 16.01 7.62
N LEU A 536 18.83 16.87 8.08
CA LEU A 536 19.15 18.25 8.44
C LEU A 536 20.14 18.31 9.60
N PHE A 537 19.91 17.53 10.66
CA PHE A 537 20.82 17.44 11.80
C PHE A 537 22.21 16.95 11.40
N THR A 538 22.30 15.89 10.57
CA THR A 538 23.61 15.39 10.14
C THR A 538 24.29 16.30 9.13
N SER A 539 23.54 17.14 8.39
CA SER A 539 24.13 18.11 7.45
C SER A 539 24.78 19.32 8.15
N ILE A 540 24.44 19.58 9.41
CA ILE A 540 25.01 20.68 10.20
C ILE A 540 26.38 20.24 10.75
N PRO A 541 27.51 20.83 10.33
CA PRO A 541 28.84 20.31 10.66
C PRO A 541 29.13 20.20 12.18
N PRO A 542 28.75 21.17 13.03
CA PRO A 542 28.91 21.03 14.48
C PRO A 542 28.13 19.86 15.08
N ALA A 543 26.90 19.62 14.60
CA ALA A 543 26.07 18.53 15.08
C ALA A 543 26.61 17.16 14.60
N ALA A 544 27.06 17.09 13.35
CA ALA A 544 27.72 15.89 12.82
C ALA A 544 29.03 15.58 13.56
N ALA A 545 29.85 16.59 13.83
CA ALA A 545 31.09 16.44 14.59
C ALA A 545 30.82 15.97 16.03
N PHE A 546 29.76 16.49 16.66
CA PHE A 546 29.35 16.01 17.98
C PHE A 546 29.00 14.52 17.97
N VAL A 547 28.17 14.07 17.02
CA VAL A 547 27.79 12.65 16.89
C VAL A 547 29.00 11.76 16.58
N ARG A 548 29.94 12.24 15.76
CA ARG A 548 31.21 11.54 15.47
C ARG A 548 32.09 11.42 16.71
N GLY A 549 32.17 12.48 17.52
CA GLY A 549 32.90 12.47 18.79
C GLY A 549 32.38 11.41 19.77
N LEU A 550 31.08 11.07 19.75
CA LEU A 550 30.50 10.02 20.59
C LEU A 550 31.05 8.61 20.30
N VAL A 551 31.63 8.40 19.11
CA VAL A 551 32.25 7.12 18.72
C VAL A 551 33.77 7.21 18.64
N GLY A 552 34.37 8.31 19.09
CA GLY A 552 35.82 8.53 19.11
C GLY A 552 36.42 8.93 17.76
N LEU A 553 35.65 9.57 16.87
CA LEU A 553 36.07 10.05 15.55
C LEU A 553 36.14 11.58 15.41
#